data_AF-A0A1B1S3A6-F1
#
_entry.id   AF-A0A1B1S3A6-F1
#
_cell.length_a   1.000
_cell.length_b   1.000
_cell.length_c   1.000
_cell.angle_alpha   90.00
_cell.angle_beta   90.00
_cell.angle_gamma   90.00
#
_symmetry.space_group_name_H-M   'P 1'
#
loop_
_entity.id
_entity.type
_entity.pdbx_description
1 polymer ?
#
loop_
_entity_poly.entity_id
_entity_poly.type
_entity_poly.pdbx_seq_one_letter_code
_entity_poly.pdbx_strand_id
1 'polypeptide(L)'
;MITGASEYIGTEIGRQVARFHPSCVLLLGSELESLARVENELSKQIEKHTKVVFFISNIQDKKRLFELMGCYKPSVIFHAVEINKLILRN
;
A
#
# COMPACT_ATOMS: atom_id res chain seq x y z
N MET A 1 1.03 5.16 3.94
CA MET A 1 0.19 4.39 2.98
C MET A 1 0.90 4.34 1.64
N ILE A 2 0.90 3.20 0.98
CA ILE A 2 1.50 2.99 -0.33
C ILE A 2 0.38 2.55 -1.28
N THR A 3 0.05 3.36 -2.27
CA THR A 3 -0.93 3.00 -3.30
C THR A 3 -0.21 2.43 -4.52
N GLY A 4 -0.75 1.38 -5.15
CA GLY A 4 -0.02 0.62 -6.15
C GLY A 4 1.00 -0.33 -5.51
N ALA A 5 0.74 -0.77 -4.27
CA ALA A 5 1.68 -1.58 -3.49
C ALA A 5 1.95 -2.97 -4.09
N SER A 6 1.05 -3.48 -4.93
CA SER A 6 1.24 -4.74 -5.67
C SER A 6 2.10 -4.57 -6.93
N GLU A 7 2.46 -3.34 -7.30
CA GLU A 7 3.26 -3.03 -8.49
C GLU A 7 4.74 -2.96 -8.13
N TYR A 8 5.62 -3.07 -9.12
CA TYR A 8 7.07 -3.10 -8.92
C TYR A 8 7.58 -1.90 -8.10
N ILE A 9 7.19 -0.67 -8.49
CA ILE A 9 7.60 0.57 -7.82
C ILE A 9 7.04 0.61 -6.39
N GLY A 10 5.76 0.27 -6.20
CA GLY A 10 5.13 0.27 -4.88
C GLY A 10 5.74 -0.76 -3.93
N THR A 11 6.11 -1.93 -4.45
CA THR A 11 6.80 -2.96 -3.68
C THR A 11 8.17 -2.47 -3.21
N GLU A 12 8.94 -1.82 -4.08
CA GLU A 12 10.25 -1.30 -3.74
C GLU A 12 10.18 -0.15 -2.72
N ILE A 13 9.20 0.73 -2.87
CA ILE A 13 8.89 1.74 -1.84
C ILE A 13 8.59 1.06 -0.50
N GLY A 14 7.81 -0.04 -0.51
CA GLY A 14 7.51 -0.82 0.69
C GLY A 14 8.76 -1.30 1.41
N ARG A 15 9.73 -1.86 0.68
CA ARG A 15 11.02 -2.31 1.22
C ARG A 15 11.84 -1.17 1.81
N GLN A 16 11.83 -0.01 1.17
CA GLN A 16 12.56 1.15 1.68
C GLN A 16 11.90 1.71 2.95
N VAL A 17 10.57 1.87 2.92
CA VAL A 17 9.79 2.35 4.08
C VAL A 17 9.96 1.43 5.29
N ALA A 18 10.02 0.11 5.08
CA ALA A 18 10.25 -0.89 6.13
C ALA A 18 11.50 -0.59 7.00
N ARG A 19 12.55 -0.03 6.40
CA ARG A 19 13.84 0.26 7.08
C ARG A 19 13.79 1.46 8.01
N PHE A 20 12.72 2.26 7.94
CA PHE A 20 12.53 3.46 8.78
C PHE A 20 11.67 3.18 10.02
N HIS A 21 11.37 1.91 10.32
CA HIS A 21 10.63 1.49 11.51
C HIS A 21 9.29 2.23 11.70
N PRO A 22 8.41 2.25 10.68
CA PRO A 22 7.12 2.92 10.80
C PRO A 22 6.24 2.18 11.81
N SER A 23 5.36 2.88 12.54
CA SER A 23 4.38 2.20 13.39
C SER A 23 3.37 1.35 12.60
N CYS A 24 3.13 1.71 11.33
CA CYS A 24 2.22 1.00 10.44
C CYS A 24 2.55 1.25 8.96
N VAL A 25 2.52 0.20 8.15
CA VAL A 25 2.58 0.23 6.68
C VAL A 25 1.24 -0.23 6.12
N LEU A 26 0.54 0.68 5.45
CA LEU A 26 -0.72 0.39 4.76
C LEU A 26 -0.43 0.17 3.27
N LEU A 27 -0.71 -1.01 2.77
CA LEU A 27 -0.55 -1.39 1.37
C LEU A 27 -1.91 -1.34 0.67
N LEU A 28 -2.02 -0.59 -0.42
CA LEU A 28 -3.24 -0.51 -1.23
C LEU A 28 -2.92 -0.97 -2.66
N GLY A 29 -3.64 -1.97 -3.15
CA GLY A 29 -3.46 -2.53 -4.49
C GLY A 29 -4.73 -3.20 -4.99
N SER A 30 -4.67 -3.76 -6.20
CA SER A 30 -5.83 -4.33 -6.88
C SER A 30 -5.81 -5.87 -6.98
N GLU A 31 -4.74 -6.52 -6.53
CA GLU A 31 -4.53 -7.97 -6.67
C GLU A 31 -4.14 -8.59 -5.33
N LEU A 32 -4.98 -9.50 -4.81
CA LEU A 32 -4.82 -10.12 -3.49
C LEU A 32 -3.50 -10.87 -3.36
N GLU A 33 -3.21 -11.76 -4.31
CA GLU A 33 -2.04 -12.64 -4.26
C GLU A 33 -0.75 -11.84 -4.21
N SER A 34 -0.61 -10.83 -5.08
CA SER A 34 0.53 -9.92 -5.04
C SER A 34 0.62 -9.10 -3.76
N LEU A 35 -0.49 -8.57 -3.23
CA LEU A 35 -0.47 -7.84 -1.95
C LEU A 35 -0.08 -8.75 -0.77
N ALA A 36 -0.61 -9.97 -0.70
CA ALA A 36 -0.28 -10.93 0.34
C ALA A 36 1.19 -11.34 0.28
N ARG A 37 1.75 -11.49 -0.94
CA ARG A 37 3.19 -11.72 -1.12
C ARG A 37 4.02 -10.56 -0.58
N VAL A 38 3.66 -9.32 -0.91
CA VAL A 38 4.37 -8.12 -0.43
C VAL A 38 4.23 -7.96 1.07
N GLU A 39 3.04 -8.15 1.64
CA GLU A 39 2.83 -8.10 3.08
C GLU A 39 3.70 -9.12 3.81
N ASN A 40 3.67 -10.39 3.40
CA ASN A 40 4.48 -11.44 4.00
C ASN A 40 5.99 -11.20 3.84
N GLU A 41 6.42 -10.62 2.70
CA GLU A 41 7.81 -10.20 2.51
C GLU A 41 8.21 -9.12 3.51
N LEU A 42 7.44 -8.03 3.62
CA LEU A 42 7.74 -6.91 4.51
C LEU A 42 7.65 -7.31 5.99
N SER A 43 6.63 -8.10 6.37
CA SER A 43 6.43 -8.58 7.74
C SER A 43 7.59 -9.45 8.25
N LYS A 44 8.38 -10.05 7.36
CA LYS A 44 9.62 -10.79 7.73
C LYS A 44 10.84 -9.89 7.93
N GLN A 45 10.85 -8.71 7.33
CA GLN A 45 12.00 -7.78 7.36
C GLN A 45 11.84 -6.69 8.43
N ILE A 46 10.61 -6.43 8.84
CA ILE A 46 10.22 -5.33 9.72
C ILE A 46 10.28 -5.75 11.21
N GLU A 47 10.54 -4.79 12.10
CA GLU A 47 10.49 -5.00 13.56
C GLU A 47 9.11 -5.47 14.05
N LYS A 48 9.09 -6.31 15.10
CA LYS A 48 7.88 -6.93 15.68
C LYS A 48 6.75 -5.95 16.04
N HIS A 49 7.04 -4.66 16.23
CA HIS A 49 6.05 -3.67 16.66
C HIS A 49 5.38 -2.91 15.51
N THR A 50 5.92 -3.01 14.30
CA THR A 50 5.31 -2.39 13.12
C THR A 50 4.19 -3.27 12.60
N LYS A 51 3.04 -2.67 12.28
CA LYS A 51 1.94 -3.38 11.62
C LYS A 51 2.06 -3.25 10.11
N VAL A 52 1.87 -4.35 9.37
CA VAL A 52 1.69 -4.32 7.92
C VAL A 52 0.25 -4.75 7.63
N VAL A 53 -0.51 -3.92 6.92
CA VAL A 53 -1.92 -4.16 6.63
C VAL A 53 -2.16 -3.86 5.15
N PHE A 54 -2.88 -4.74 4.45
CA PHE A 54 -3.23 -4.50 3.05
C PHE A 54 -4.73 -4.36 2.82
N PHE A 55 -5.09 -3.60 1.80
CA PHE A 55 -6.45 -3.46 1.29
C PHE A 55 -6.49 -3.66 -0.21
N ILE A 56 -7.42 -4.49 -0.66
CA ILE A 56 -7.78 -4.56 -2.07
C ILE A 56 -8.76 -3.43 -2.35
N SER A 57 -8.38 -2.53 -3.24
CA SER A 57 -9.27 -1.47 -3.71
C SER A 57 -8.79 -0.93 -5.05
N ASN A 58 -9.74 -0.48 -5.88
CA ASN A 58 -9.40 0.34 -7.02
C ASN A 58 -9.03 1.75 -6.52
N ILE A 59 -7.89 2.28 -6.94
CA ILE A 59 -7.45 3.63 -6.56
C ILE A 59 -8.44 4.73 -6.99
N GLN A 60 -9.26 4.46 -8.01
CA GLN A 60 -10.31 5.37 -8.48
C GLN A 60 -11.54 5.38 -7.56
N ASP A 61 -11.69 4.41 -6.65
CA ASP A 61 -12.75 4.41 -5.63
C ASP A 61 -12.38 5.41 -4.52
N LYS A 62 -12.68 6.68 -4.82
CA LYS A 62 -12.42 7.81 -3.92
C LYS A 62 -13.09 7.61 -2.57
N LYS A 63 -14.33 7.10 -2.55
CA LYS A 63 -15.07 6.89 -1.30
C LYS A 63 -14.29 5.93 -0.40
N ARG A 64 -13.90 4.77 -0.93
CA ARG A 64 -13.14 3.78 -0.18
C ARG A 64 -11.77 4.33 0.25
N LEU A 65 -11.08 5.06 -0.62
CA LEU A 65 -9.80 5.67 -0.29
C LEU A 65 -9.93 6.66 0.87
N PHE A 66 -10.93 7.55 0.83
CA PHE A 66 -11.18 8.52 1.90
C PHE A 66 -11.60 7.85 3.21
N GLU A 67 -12.39 6.78 3.17
CA GLU A 67 -12.70 5.97 4.36
C GLU A 67 -11.43 5.39 4.99
N LEU A 68 -10.56 4.77 4.19
CA LEU A 68 -9.30 4.19 4.68
C LEU A 68 -8.38 5.26 5.26
N MET A 69 -8.26 6.42 4.58
CA MET A 69 -7.48 7.54 5.10
C MET A 69 -8.06 8.11 6.40
N GLY A 70 -9.39 8.19 6.53
CA GLY A 70 -10.05 8.63 7.75
C GLY A 70 -9.85 7.67 8.93
N CYS A 71 -9.92 6.36 8.67
CA CYS A 71 -9.75 5.32 9.69
C CYS A 71 -8.30 5.19 10.16
N TYR A 72 -7.35 5.16 9.22
CA TYR A 72 -5.95 4.87 9.53
C TYR A 72 -5.05 6.09 9.65
N LYS A 73 -5.50 7.26 9.17
CA LYS A 73 -4.81 8.56 9.27
C LYS A 73 -3.32 8.47 8.91
N PRO A 74 -2.97 8.02 7.69
CA PRO A 74 -1.58 7.86 7.30
C PRO A 74 -0.86 9.22 7.32
N SER A 75 0.28 9.31 8.01
CA SER A 75 1.10 10.54 8.05
C SER A 75 1.77 10.86 6.71
N VAL A 76 2.02 9.84 5.89
CA VAL A 76 2.64 9.96 4.57
C VAL A 76 1.94 9.01 3.59
N ILE A 77 1.73 9.47 2.35
CA ILE A 77 1.17 8.69 1.26
C ILE A 77 2.19 8.66 0.10
N PHE A 78 2.59 7.45 -0.30
CA PHE A 78 3.38 7.21 -1.51
C PHE A 78 2.44 6.72 -2.60
N HIS A 79 2.40 7.45 -3.72
CA HIS A 79 1.59 7.07 -4.87
C HIS A 79 2.46 6.43 -5.95
N ALA A 80 2.31 5.12 -6.13
CA ALA A 80 3.08 4.33 -7.08
C ALA A 80 2.19 3.64 -8.12
N VAL A 81 1.00 4.19 -8.39
CA VAL A 81 0.11 3.69 -9.45
C VAL A 81 0.49 4.35 -10.76
N GLU A 82 0.59 3.55 -11.82
CA GLU A 82 0.84 4.07 -13.17
C GLU A 82 -0.34 4.92 -13.68
N ILE A 83 -0.05 6.06 -14.31
CA ILE A 83 -1.06 7.02 -14.79
C ILE A 83 -2.05 6.39 -15.79
N ASN A 84 -1.61 5.39 -16.56
CA ASN A 84 -2.47 4.66 -17.49
C ASN A 84 -3.61 3.92 -16.77
N LYS A 85 -3.38 3.44 -15.54
CA LYS A 85 -4.42 2.81 -14.72
C LYS A 85 -5.40 3.81 -14.09
N LEU A 86 -5.09 5.11 -14.12
CA LEU A 86 -6.03 6.17 -13.73
C LEU A 86 -6.98 6.56 -14.87
N ILE A 87 -6.60 6.30 -16.13
CA ILE A 87 -7.31 6.81 -17.31
C ILE A 87 -8.13 5.71 -18.02
N LEU A 88 -7.76 4.43 -17.91
CA LEU A 88 -8.27 3.36 -18.79
C LEU A 88 -9.52 2.60 -18.30
N ARG A 89 -10.38 3.17 -17.47
CA ARG A 89 -11.68 2.55 -17.13
C ARG A 89 -12.81 3.58 -17.08
N ASN A 90 -13.26 3.99 -18.26
CA ASN A 90 -14.63 4.45 -18.50
C ASN A 90 -15.44 3.28 -19.05
#